data_AF-A0A831KA53-F1
#
_entry.id   AF-A0A831KA53-F1
#
_cell.length_a   1.000
_cell.length_b   1.000
_cell.length_c   1.000
_cell.angle_alpha   90.00
_cell.angle_beta   90.00
_cell.angle_gamma   90.00
#
_symmetry.space_group_name_H-M   'P 1'
#
loop_
_entity.id
_entity.type
_entity.pdbx_description
1 polymer ?
#
loop_
_entity_poly.entity_id
_entity_poly.type
_entity_poly.pdbx_seq_one_letter_code
_entity_poly.pdbx_strand_id
1 'polypeptide(L)'
;MLICCSTMEDELCKSAHKVFKIKYHFVFCIKYRKDLFLVEKYVDSVKEICFGMEERYNMKFERIGFDEDHVHFMLRSVPKYSLSQLFRL
;
A
#
# COMPACT_ATOMS: atom_id res chain seq x y z
N MET A 1 15.33 3.58 -0.54
CA MET A 1 15.51 4.18 0.81
C MET A 1 14.28 3.89 1.65
N LEU A 2 14.36 2.92 2.57
CA LEU A 2 13.25 2.51 3.44
C LEU A 2 12.99 3.61 4.47
N ILE A 3 11.90 4.35 4.34
CA ILE A 3 11.39 5.14 5.47
C ILE A 3 10.70 4.16 6.40
N CYS A 4 11.48 3.69 7.39
CA CYS A 4 11.01 2.88 8.49
C CYS A 4 10.29 3.82 9.47
N CYS A 5 8.98 3.99 9.30
CA CYS A 5 8.14 4.50 10.37
C CYS A 5 7.78 3.29 11.26
N SER A 6 8.40 3.27 12.44
CA SER A 6 8.00 2.56 13.66
C SER A 6 7.78 1.03 13.57
N THR A 7 8.69 0.29 14.20
CA THR A 7 8.33 -0.97 14.90
C THR A 7 7.16 -0.73 15.85
N MET A 8 6.07 -1.51 15.73
CA MET A 8 4.91 -1.76 16.64
C MET A 8 3.63 -1.95 15.78
N GLU A 9 2.77 -2.95 15.86
CA GLU A 9 2.56 -4.10 16.74
C GLU A 9 1.89 -5.21 15.89
N ASP A 10 2.04 -6.45 16.32
CA ASP A 10 1.37 -7.62 15.76
C ASP A 10 -0.13 -7.64 16.11
N GLU A 11 -0.81 -6.49 16.05
CA GLU A 11 -2.21 -6.36 16.44
C GLU A 11 -3.15 -7.03 15.42
N LEU A 12 -3.98 -7.93 15.95
CA LEU A 12 -5.08 -8.57 15.22
C LEU A 12 -6.24 -7.57 15.10
N CYS A 13 -6.69 -7.31 13.86
CA CYS A 13 -7.88 -6.50 13.64
C CYS A 13 -9.12 -7.30 14.07
N LYS A 14 -10.03 -6.63 14.79
CA LYS A 14 -11.27 -7.23 15.29
C LYS A 14 -12.48 -6.51 14.69
N SER A 15 -13.50 -7.29 14.40
CA SER A 15 -14.86 -6.87 14.08
C SER A 15 -15.82 -7.69 14.94
N ALA A 16 -17.12 -7.39 14.91
CA ALA A 16 -18.12 -7.97 15.82
C ALA A 16 -18.04 -9.50 15.95
N HIS A 17 -17.75 -10.21 14.85
CA HIS A 17 -17.65 -11.68 14.83
C HIS A 17 -16.41 -12.19 14.09
N LYS A 18 -15.43 -11.33 13.83
CA LYS A 18 -14.26 -11.69 12.99
C LYS A 18 -13.00 -11.12 13.59
N VAL A 19 -11.98 -11.97 13.72
CA VAL A 19 -10.61 -11.55 14.02
C VAL A 19 -9.77 -11.91 12.81
N PHE A 20 -9.06 -10.94 12.25
CA PHE A 20 -8.31 -11.14 11.02
C PHE A 20 -7.04 -10.30 10.99
N LYS A 21 -6.07 -10.77 10.22
CA LYS A 21 -4.84 -10.05 9.90
C LYS A 21 -4.47 -10.35 8.47
N ILE A 22 -4.85 -9.45 7.58
CA ILE A 22 -4.67 -9.63 6.13
C ILE A 22 -3.72 -8.54 5.67
N LYS A 23 -2.58 -8.96 5.13
CA LYS A 23 -1.58 -8.08 4.52
C LYS A 23 -1.29 -8.56 3.10
N TYR A 24 -1.26 -7.63 2.17
CA TYR A 24 -0.95 -7.87 0.78
C TYR A 24 0.31 -7.10 0.41
N HIS A 25 1.20 -7.79 -0.31
CA HIS A 25 2.36 -7.17 -0.91
C HIS A 25 2.09 -6.98 -2.40
N PHE A 26 1.78 -5.74 -2.80
CA PHE A 26 1.60 -5.39 -4.20
C PHE A 26 2.90 -4.81 -4.75
N VAL A 27 3.26 -5.25 -5.96
CA VAL A 27 4.40 -4.71 -6.70
C VAL A 27 3.89 -4.22 -8.04
N PHE A 28 4.11 -2.94 -8.32
CA PHE A 28 3.75 -2.36 -9.61
C PHE A 28 5.00 -1.88 -10.32
N CYS A 29 5.23 -2.42 -11.51
CA CYS A 29 6.29 -1.94 -12.40
C CYS A 29 5.75 -0.79 -13.26
N ILE A 30 6.59 0.22 -13.47
CA ILE A 30 6.28 1.28 -14.41
C ILE A 30 6.23 0.71 -15.83
N LYS A 31 5.31 1.24 -16.65
CA LYS A 31 5.25 0.88 -18.07
C LYS A 31 6.60 1.18 -18.74
N TYR A 32 7.19 0.15 -19.35
CA TYR A 32 8.54 0.17 -19.93
C TYR A 32 9.70 0.30 -18.94
N ARG A 33 9.47 0.07 -17.64
CA ARG A 33 10.50 0.11 -16.58
C ARG A 33 11.35 1.39 -16.66
N LYS A 34 10.67 2.53 -16.78
CA LYS A 34 11.34 3.84 -16.76
C LYS A 34 11.69 4.21 -15.33
N ASP A 35 12.81 4.88 -15.14
CA ASP A 35 13.31 5.27 -13.81
C ASP A 35 12.62 6.54 -13.26
N LEU A 36 11.28 6.59 -13.32
CA LEU A 36 10.51 7.80 -12.95
C LEU A 36 10.59 8.08 -11.45
N PHE A 37 10.78 7.06 -10.61
CA PHE A 37 10.80 7.23 -9.15
C PHE A 37 12.12 7.83 -8.63
N LEU A 38 13.11 8.09 -9.49
CA LEU A 38 14.28 8.90 -9.14
C LEU A 38 13.95 10.38 -8.91
N VAL A 39 12.79 10.85 -9.41
CA VAL A 39 12.34 12.24 -9.24
C VAL A 39 11.31 12.31 -8.12
N GLU A 40 11.64 13.03 -7.05
CA GLU A 40 10.85 13.14 -5.81
C GLU A 40 9.39 13.58 -6.04
N LYS A 41 9.16 14.48 -7.00
CA LYS A 41 7.81 14.94 -7.37
C LYS A 41 6.84 13.78 -7.69
N TYR A 42 7.31 12.74 -8.38
CA TYR A 42 6.45 11.60 -8.73
C TYR A 42 6.20 10.70 -7.52
N VAL A 43 7.22 10.53 -6.67
CA VAL A 43 7.10 9.79 -5.40
C VAL A 43 6.05 10.43 -4.50
N ASP A 44 6.09 11.76 -4.35
CA ASP A 44 5.12 12.47 -3.51
C ASP A 44 3.72 12.46 -4.10
N SER A 45 3.60 12.59 -5.43
CA SER A 45 2.31 12.45 -6.12
C SER A 45 1.67 11.07 -5.86
N VAL A 46 2.46 10.00 -5.87
CA VAL A 46 1.96 8.63 -5.57
C VAL A 46 1.53 8.52 -4.11
N LYS A 47 2.31 9.09 -3.17
CA LYS A 47 1.92 9.10 -1.75
C LYS A 47 0.59 9.82 -1.53
N GLU A 48 0.40 11.00 -2.13
CA GLU A 48 -0.86 11.75 -2.05
C GLU A 48 -2.05 10.93 -2.57
N ILE A 49 -1.87 10.23 -3.69
CA ILE A 49 -2.91 9.33 -4.22
C ILE A 49 -3.21 8.20 -3.23
N CYS A 50 -2.18 7.57 -2.65
CA CYS A 50 -2.34 6.54 -1.63
C CYS A 50 -3.13 7.05 -0.42
N PHE A 51 -2.81 8.24 0.11
CA PHE A 51 -3.56 8.85 1.21
C PHE A 51 -5.03 9.08 0.83
N GLY A 52 -5.29 9.61 -0.37
CA GLY A 52 -6.66 9.77 -0.86
C GLY A 52 -7.40 8.44 -1.06
N MET A 53 -6.71 7.32 -1.27
CA MET A 53 -7.33 5.99 -1.32
C MET A 53 -7.66 5.46 0.09
N GLU A 54 -6.80 5.69 1.09
CA GLU A 54 -7.07 5.31 2.48
C GLU A 54 -8.30 6.04 3.06
N GLU A 55 -8.52 7.30 2.70
CA GLU A 55 -9.69 8.04 3.16
C GLU A 55 -11.00 7.53 2.55
N ARG A 56 -10.95 7.06 1.30
CA ARG A 56 -12.14 6.63 0.54
C ARG A 56 -12.50 5.16 0.76
N TYR A 57 -11.51 4.33 1.08
CA TYR A 57 -11.67 2.89 1.17
C TYR A 57 -11.15 2.37 2.50
N ASN A 58 -11.79 1.33 3.05
CA ASN A 58 -11.34 0.64 4.28
C ASN A 58 -10.08 -0.22 4.02
N MET A 59 -8.99 0.42 3.62
CA MET A 59 -7.67 -0.14 3.39
C MET A 59 -6.61 0.83 3.93
N LYS A 60 -5.44 0.31 4.30
CA LYS A 60 -4.34 1.08 4.89
C LYS A 60 -3.02 0.60 4.31
N PHE A 61 -2.23 1.51 3.76
CA PHE A 61 -0.86 1.30 3.35
C PHE A 61 0.04 1.38 4.59
N GLU A 62 0.63 0.25 4.99
CA GLU A 62 1.59 0.23 6.08
C GLU A 62 2.97 0.72 5.66
N ARG A 63 3.37 0.36 4.43
CA ARG A 63 4.67 0.70 3.87
C ARG A 63 4.55 0.93 2.38
N ILE A 64 5.21 1.98 1.91
CA ILE A 64 5.37 2.29 0.50
C ILE A 64 6.88 2.37 0.24
N GLY A 65 7.40 1.42 -0.53
CA GLY A 65 8.80 1.38 -0.95
C GLY A 65 8.89 1.74 -2.43
N PHE A 66 9.76 2.68 -2.77
CA PHE A 66 10.04 3.05 -4.15
C PHE A 66 11.43 2.56 -4.53
N ASP A 67 11.51 1.85 -5.65
CA ASP A 67 12.73 1.52 -6.37
C ASP A 67 12.74 2.27 -7.71
N GLU A 68 13.79 2.12 -8.52
CA GLU A 68 13.98 2.92 -9.74
C GLU A 68 12.81 2.75 -10.74
N ASP A 69 12.43 1.50 -11.03
CA ASP A 69 11.45 1.15 -12.06
C ASP A 69 10.16 0.50 -11.52
N HIS A 70 10.04 0.33 -10.20
CA HIS A 70 8.88 -0.29 -9.57
C HIS A 70 8.60 0.24 -8.15
N VAL A 71 7.38 0.00 -7.68
CA VAL A 71 6.91 0.39 -6.35
C VAL A 71 6.33 -0.80 -5.61
N HIS A 72 6.69 -0.90 -4.34
CA HIS A 72 6.25 -1.90 -3.37
C HIS A 72 5.23 -1.28 -2.41
N PHE A 73 4.03 -1.85 -2.36
CA PHE A 73 3.01 -1.49 -1.37
C PHE A 73 2.75 -2.66 -0.42
N MET A 74 2.85 -2.38 0.88
CA MET A 74 2.32 -3.26 1.92
C MET A 74 0.95 -2.74 2.33
N LEU A 75 -0.12 -3.39 1.85
CA LEU A 75 -1.50 -2.99 2.10
C LEU A 75 -2.15 -3.91 3.15
N ARG A 76 -2.89 -3.31 4.09
CA ARG A 76 -3.79 -4.00 5.01
C ARG A 76 -5.23 -3.65 4.65
N SER A 77 -6.13 -4.64 4.60
CA SER A 77 -7.54 -4.40 4.28
C SER A 77 -8.49 -5.22 5.13
N VAL A 78 -9.76 -4.84 5.12
CA VAL A 78 -10.85 -5.64 5.70
C VAL A 78 -11.14 -6.84 4.79
N PRO A 79 -11.45 -8.04 5.31
CA PRO A 79 -11.78 -9.25 4.53
C PRO A 79 -13.03 -9.13 3.64
N LYS A 80 -13.68 -7.96 3.60
CA LYS A 80 -14.83 -7.69 2.74
C LYS A 80 -14.42 -7.54 1.26
N TYR A 81 -13.19 -7.09 1.00
CA TYR A 81 -12.68 -6.91 -0.35
C TYR A 81 -11.93 -8.15 -0.81
N SER A 82 -12.16 -8.57 -2.05
CA SER A 82 -11.32 -9.56 -2.72
C SER A 82 -10.03 -8.91 -3.24
N LEU A 83 -8.95 -9.69 -3.43
CA LEU A 83 -7.71 -9.17 -4.01
C LEU A 83 -7.93 -8.53 -5.39
N SER A 84 -8.75 -9.15 -6.24
CA SER A 84 -9.02 -8.63 -7.59
C SER A 84 -9.76 -7.29 -7.56
N GLN A 85 -10.62 -7.07 -6.56
CA GLN A 85 -11.24 -5.76 -6.35
C GLN A 85 -10.21 -4.74 -5.90
N LEU A 86 -9.38 -5.06 -4.89
CA LEU A 86 -8.33 -4.16 -4.40
C LEU A 86 -7.33 -3.76 -5.49
N PHE A 87 -6.97 -4.69 -6.37
CA PHE A 87 -6.05 -4.43 -7.48
C PHE A 87 -6.67 -3.54 -8.58
N ARG A 88 -8.00 -3.52 -8.70
CA ARG A 88 -8.71 -2.74 -9.73
C ARG A 88 -9.04 -1.32 -9.29
N LEU A 89 -9.16 -1.08 -7.99
CA LEU A 89 -9.43 0.23 -7.40
C LEU A 89 -8.26 1.19 -7.64
#